data_AF-A0A8H2VBD1-F1
#
_entry.id   AF-A0A8H2VBD1-F1
#
_cell.length_a   1.000
_cell.length_b   1.000
_cell.length_c   1.000
_cell.angle_alpha   90.00
_cell.angle_beta   90.00
_cell.angle_gamma   90.00
#
_symmetry.space_group_name_H-M   'P 1'
#
loop_
_entity.id
_entity.type
_entity.pdbx_description
1 polymer ?
#
loop_
_entity_poly.entity_id
_entity_poly.type
_entity_poly.pdbx_seq_one_letter_code
_entity_poly.pdbx_strand_id
1 'polypeptide(L)'
;MSLWDKCNANKDYVYRIIALMFLIITWTLLSSGELDGSIPHSKIFFKSLNLDNYFNGSNDDSLRYTNEQDMIKNEDPKYMELGRVTWKTFHVTMEMFPDVNMNDNDDLKKRDKLVDWINLLGETYPCSKDQQNTPNNLFLQSIKNYPLPINLNKIINIEWGCHIHNLVNERLGKIKYDCSILIQDLKQTEQDFNQNIEYNDLDKVTLNREEKQLG
;
A
#
# COMPACT_ATOMS: atom_id res chain seq x y z
N MET A 1 58.24 1.97 40.18
CA MET A 1 57.06 1.49 39.43
C MET A 1 57.28 0.02 39.15
N SER A 2 56.43 -0.83 39.71
CA SER A 2 56.66 -2.27 39.81
C SER A 2 56.46 -2.96 38.46
N LEU A 3 57.08 -4.12 38.24
CA LEU A 3 56.88 -4.94 37.03
C LEU A 3 55.40 -5.37 36.85
N TRP A 4 54.61 -5.36 37.92
CA TRP A 4 53.17 -5.65 37.91
C TRP A 4 52.34 -4.53 37.27
N ASP A 5 52.73 -3.26 37.46
CA ASP A 5 52.03 -2.10 36.89
C ASP A 5 52.15 -2.07 35.36
N LYS A 6 53.31 -2.49 34.82
CA LYS A 6 53.54 -2.61 33.37
C LYS A 6 52.74 -3.75 32.74
N CYS A 7 52.51 -4.84 33.48
CA CYS A 7 51.77 -6.00 32.99
C CYS A 7 50.26 -5.73 32.89
N ASN A 8 49.71 -4.92 33.80
CA ASN A 8 48.30 -4.54 33.78
C ASN A 8 48.00 -3.43 32.77
N ALA A 9 48.91 -2.46 32.60
CA ALA A 9 48.79 -1.41 31.58
C ALA A 9 48.70 -1.96 30.14
N ASN A 10 49.37 -3.09 29.87
CA ASN A 10 49.29 -3.76 28.58
C ASN A 10 47.93 -4.44 28.33
N LYS A 11 47.28 -4.96 29.39
CA LYS A 11 45.94 -5.54 29.28
C LYS A 11 44.90 -4.45 29.02
N ASP A 12 44.98 -3.33 29.75
CA ASP A 12 44.09 -2.18 29.54
C ASP A 12 44.24 -1.59 28.13
N TYR A 13 45.46 -1.54 27.62
CA TYR A 13 45.73 -1.11 26.24
C TYR A 13 45.09 -2.07 25.22
N VAL A 14 45.20 -3.38 25.43
CA VAL A 14 44.56 -4.39 24.57
C VAL A 14 43.03 -4.28 24.61
N TYR A 15 42.42 -4.12 25.78
CA TYR A 15 40.96 -3.94 25.89
C TYR A 15 40.46 -2.66 25.20
N ARG A 16 41.23 -1.56 25.28
CA ARG A 16 40.90 -0.31 24.57
C ARG A 16 40.95 -0.48 23.06
N ILE A 17 41.96 -1.19 22.53
CA ILE A 17 42.04 -1.49 21.09
C ILE A 17 40.85 -2.35 20.66
N ILE A 18 40.51 -3.39 21.42
CA ILE A 18 39.36 -4.25 21.10
C ILE A 18 38.06 -3.46 21.10
N ALA A 19 37.84 -2.56 22.07
CA ALA A 19 36.66 -1.71 22.11
C ALA A 19 36.57 -0.74 20.92
N LEU A 20 37.69 -0.13 20.52
CA LEU A 20 37.74 0.75 19.34
C LEU A 20 37.47 -0.01 18.04
N MET A 21 38.04 -1.22 17.90
CA MET A 21 37.76 -2.10 16.76
C MET A 21 36.27 -2.48 16.71
N PHE A 22 35.66 -2.79 17.85
CA PHE A 22 34.24 -3.09 17.92
C PHE A 22 33.38 -1.89 17.50
N LEU A 23 33.70 -0.68 17.98
CA LEU A 23 33.00 0.54 17.59
C LEU A 23 33.13 0.83 16.08
N ILE A 24 34.31 0.67 15.51
CA ILE A 24 34.54 0.84 14.07
C ILE A 24 33.76 -0.21 13.26
N ILE A 25 33.77 -1.47 13.69
CA ILE A 25 33.00 -2.55 13.03
C ILE A 25 31.50 -2.29 13.13
N THR A 26 31.00 -1.85 14.29
CA THR A 26 29.58 -1.47 14.42
C THR A 26 29.26 -0.28 13.55
N TRP A 27 30.14 0.72 13.44
CA TRP A 27 29.93 1.87 12.57
C TRP A 27 29.93 1.46 11.11
N THR A 28 30.85 0.60 10.65
CA THR A 28 30.87 0.17 9.25
C THR A 28 29.66 -0.69 8.89
N LEU A 29 29.21 -1.57 9.79
CA LEU A 29 28.02 -2.40 9.59
C LEU A 29 26.71 -1.59 9.66
N LEU A 30 26.65 -0.56 10.51
CA LEU A 30 25.45 0.27 10.66
C LEU A 30 25.41 1.43 9.64
N SER A 31 26.58 1.89 9.17
CA SER A 31 26.73 2.91 8.13
C SER A 31 26.66 2.34 6.71
N SER A 32 26.79 1.02 6.53
CA SER A 32 26.63 0.37 5.22
C SER A 32 25.16 0.23 4.79
N GLY A 33 24.22 0.85 5.49
CA GLY A 33 22.91 1.10 4.94
C GLY A 33 23.01 2.18 3.85
N GLU A 34 23.25 1.77 2.60
CA GLU A 34 22.94 2.63 1.45
C GLU A 34 21.47 3.06 1.55
N LEU A 35 21.24 4.32 1.90
CA LEU A 35 19.98 5.01 1.60
C LEU A 35 19.98 5.26 0.09
N ASP A 36 19.66 4.20 -0.65
CA ASP A 36 19.42 4.26 -2.08
C ASP A 36 18.16 5.10 -2.33
N GLY A 37 18.38 6.37 -2.66
CA GLY A 37 17.34 7.34 -3.02
C GLY A 37 16.66 7.04 -4.37
N SER A 38 16.98 5.91 -5.02
CA SER A 38 16.32 5.46 -6.24
C SER A 38 15.22 4.41 -6.01
N ILE A 39 15.05 3.92 -4.77
CA ILE A 39 13.97 2.99 -4.44
C ILE A 39 12.70 3.81 -4.15
N PRO A 40 11.62 3.67 -4.94
CA PRO A 40 10.38 4.36 -4.65
C PRO A 40 9.94 4.01 -3.23
N HIS A 41 9.58 5.03 -2.44
CA HIS A 41 9.23 4.90 -1.03
C HIS A 41 8.16 3.82 -0.74
N SER A 42 7.32 3.49 -1.73
CA SER A 42 6.39 2.36 -1.67
C SER A 42 7.11 1.02 -1.46
N LYS A 43 8.17 0.71 -2.22
CA LYS A 43 8.96 -0.54 -2.04
C LYS A 43 9.64 -0.61 -0.67
N ILE A 44 10.13 0.51 -0.15
CA ILE A 44 10.74 0.56 1.19
C ILE A 44 9.68 0.34 2.27
N PHE A 45 8.50 0.96 2.11
CA PHE A 45 7.38 0.81 3.02
C PHE A 45 6.84 -0.63 3.01
N PHE A 46 6.63 -1.24 1.84
CA PHE A 46 6.20 -2.64 1.73
C PHE A 46 7.22 -3.64 2.26
N LYS A 47 8.52 -3.38 2.05
CA LYS A 47 9.60 -4.16 2.66
C LYS A 47 9.57 -4.04 4.19
N SER A 48 9.32 -2.85 4.72
CA SER A 48 9.21 -2.62 6.17
C SER A 48 7.97 -3.24 6.81
N LEU A 49 6.88 -3.36 6.05
CA LEU A 49 5.65 -4.04 6.47
C LEU A 49 5.63 -5.55 6.12
N ASN A 50 6.68 -6.06 5.45
CA ASN A 50 6.75 -7.43 4.95
C ASN A 50 5.61 -7.80 3.95
N LEU A 51 5.00 -6.79 3.31
CA LEU A 51 3.95 -6.96 2.31
C LEU A 51 4.49 -7.27 0.90
N ASP A 52 5.81 -7.22 0.69
CA ASP A 52 6.43 -7.59 -0.60
C ASP A 52 6.05 -9.01 -1.02
N ASN A 53 6.01 -9.96 -0.08
CA ASN A 53 5.62 -11.35 -0.34
C ASN A 53 4.10 -11.50 -0.51
N TYR A 54 3.31 -10.56 0.02
CA TYR A 54 1.86 -10.55 -0.13
C TYR A 54 1.45 -10.20 -1.57
N PHE A 55 2.12 -9.21 -2.16
CA PHE A 55 1.82 -8.77 -3.54
C PHE A 55 2.61 -9.54 -4.61
N ASN A 56 3.80 -10.07 -4.29
CA ASN A 56 4.60 -10.88 -5.21
C ASN A 56 4.31 -12.40 -5.11
N GLY A 57 3.44 -12.82 -4.18
CA GLY A 57 3.16 -14.23 -3.88
C GLY A 57 2.28 -14.97 -4.90
N SER A 58 1.75 -14.28 -5.91
CA SER A 58 0.95 -14.87 -6.98
C SER A 58 1.77 -15.01 -8.27
N ASN A 59 2.84 -15.82 -8.23
CA ASN A 59 3.36 -16.45 -9.44
C ASN A 59 2.45 -17.62 -9.85
N ASP A 60 1.15 -17.36 -9.97
CA ASP A 60 0.26 -18.29 -10.64
C ASP A 60 0.31 -17.96 -12.13
N ASP A 61 1.07 -18.76 -12.86
CA ASP A 61 1.18 -18.78 -14.32
C ASP A 61 -0.20 -19.00 -15.02
N SER A 62 -1.30 -19.15 -14.27
CA SER A 62 -2.66 -19.25 -14.80
C SER A 62 -3.24 -17.94 -15.35
N LEU A 63 -2.62 -16.78 -15.09
CA LEU A 63 -3.05 -15.47 -15.62
C LEU A 63 -2.36 -15.06 -16.93
N ARG A 64 -1.79 -16.02 -17.68
CA ARG A 64 -1.28 -15.77 -19.02
C ARG A 64 -2.44 -15.71 -20.02
N TYR A 65 -3.19 -14.61 -20.02
CA TYR A 65 -4.25 -14.36 -20.99
C TYR A 65 -3.65 -14.08 -22.36
N THR A 66 -3.83 -15.03 -23.29
CA THR A 66 -3.20 -15.02 -24.62
C THR A 66 -4.06 -14.43 -25.73
N ASN A 67 -5.25 -13.88 -25.46
CA ASN A 67 -6.11 -13.37 -26.53
C ASN A 67 -6.56 -11.92 -26.27
N GLU A 68 -6.33 -11.09 -27.28
CA GLU A 68 -6.79 -9.70 -27.45
C GLU A 68 -8.32 -9.53 -27.30
N GLN A 69 -9.07 -10.63 -27.31
CA GLN A 69 -10.54 -10.71 -27.20
C GLN A 69 -11.12 -10.49 -25.79
N ASP A 70 -10.30 -10.44 -24.74
CA ASP A 70 -10.77 -10.31 -23.35
C ASP A 70 -10.79 -8.86 -22.83
N MET A 71 -10.41 -7.87 -23.64
CA MET A 71 -10.51 -6.46 -23.27
C MET A 71 -11.98 -6.01 -23.35
N ILE A 72 -12.72 -6.18 -22.26
CA ILE A 72 -14.10 -5.70 -22.12
C ILE A 72 -14.06 -4.17 -21.98
N LYS A 73 -13.96 -3.46 -23.09
CA LYS A 73 -14.12 -2.00 -23.12
C LYS A 73 -15.60 -1.69 -23.32
N ASN A 74 -16.32 -1.55 -22.22
CA ASN A 74 -17.69 -1.01 -22.27
C ASN A 74 -17.59 0.51 -22.44
N GLU A 75 -17.91 1.00 -23.65
CA GLU A 75 -17.81 2.42 -24.01
C GLU A 75 -19.08 3.22 -23.70
N ASP A 76 -20.10 2.62 -23.06
CA ASP A 76 -21.28 3.37 -22.63
C ASP A 76 -20.88 4.43 -21.57
N PRO A 77 -21.11 5.72 -21.84
CA PRO A 77 -20.79 6.79 -20.91
C PRO A 77 -21.41 6.60 -19.52
N LYS A 78 -22.58 5.96 -19.42
CA LYS A 78 -23.26 5.72 -18.14
C LYS A 78 -22.53 4.68 -17.29
N TYR A 79 -22.03 3.61 -17.90
CA TYR A 79 -21.24 2.60 -17.19
C TYR A 79 -19.87 3.16 -16.77
N MET A 80 -19.28 4.05 -17.58
CA MET A 80 -18.05 4.76 -17.21
C MET A 80 -18.26 5.73 -16.04
N GLU A 81 -19.34 6.52 -16.08
CA GLU A 81 -19.69 7.44 -14.99
C GLU A 81 -19.98 6.69 -13.69
N LEU A 82 -20.75 5.61 -13.76
CA LEU A 82 -21.00 4.73 -12.62
C LEU A 82 -19.70 4.16 -12.05
N GLY A 83 -18.79 3.69 -12.91
CA GLY A 83 -17.47 3.18 -12.50
C GLY A 83 -16.68 4.23 -11.75
N ARG A 84 -16.59 5.46 -12.29
CA ARG A 84 -15.92 6.60 -11.63
C ARG A 84 -16.48 6.90 -10.25
N VAL A 85 -17.81 7.03 -10.13
CA VAL A 85 -18.46 7.34 -8.85
C VAL A 85 -18.26 6.20 -7.84
N THR A 86 -18.25 4.96 -8.31
CA THR A 86 -18.01 3.78 -7.46
C THR A 86 -16.58 3.74 -6.95
N TRP A 87 -15.59 3.93 -7.82
CA TRP A 87 -14.19 4.05 -7.40
C TRP A 87 -13.97 5.21 -6.44
N LYS A 88 -14.59 6.36 -6.70
CA LYS A 88 -14.55 7.50 -5.79
C LYS A 88 -15.08 7.15 -4.40
N THR A 89 -16.22 6.48 -4.34
CA THR A 89 -16.82 6.02 -3.07
C THR A 89 -15.90 5.02 -2.36
N PHE A 90 -15.32 4.09 -3.12
CA PHE A 90 -14.38 3.10 -2.62
C PHE A 90 -13.15 3.73 -1.98
N HIS A 91 -12.42 4.58 -2.70
CA HIS A 91 -11.18 5.19 -2.20
C HIS A 91 -11.42 6.15 -1.04
N VAL A 92 -12.52 6.93 -1.07
CA VAL A 92 -12.93 7.76 0.09
C VAL A 92 -13.19 6.88 1.31
N THR A 93 -13.89 5.75 1.14
CA THR A 93 -14.15 4.83 2.25
C THR A 93 -12.86 4.25 2.81
N MET A 94 -11.91 3.87 1.95
CA MET A 94 -10.60 3.36 2.39
C MET A 94 -9.79 4.43 3.15
N GLU A 95 -9.74 5.67 2.65
CA GLU A 95 -9.02 6.78 3.26
C GLU A 95 -9.61 7.21 4.61
N MET A 96 -10.94 7.20 4.73
CA MET A 96 -11.65 7.60 5.95
C MET A 96 -11.79 6.50 6.98
N PHE A 97 -11.54 5.23 6.62
CA PHE A 97 -11.68 4.13 7.55
C PHE A 97 -10.66 4.24 8.69
N PRO A 98 -11.07 4.09 9.97
CA PRO A 98 -10.17 4.27 11.11
C PRO A 98 -9.07 3.21 11.13
N ASP A 99 -7.99 3.54 11.83
CA ASP A 99 -6.93 2.58 12.14
C ASP A 99 -7.50 1.38 12.92
N VAL A 100 -6.96 0.19 12.67
CA VAL A 100 -7.38 -1.08 13.27
C VAL A 100 -6.17 -1.72 13.92
N ASN A 101 -6.26 -1.93 15.23
CA ASN A 101 -5.30 -2.71 15.99
C ASN A 101 -5.74 -4.18 16.07
N MET A 102 -4.92 -5.12 15.57
CA MET A 102 -5.26 -6.55 15.64
C MET A 102 -5.46 -7.10 17.06
N ASN A 103 -4.97 -6.39 18.08
CA ASN A 103 -5.11 -6.81 19.48
C ASN A 103 -6.40 -6.28 20.13
N ASP A 104 -7.19 -5.46 19.42
CA ASP A 104 -8.46 -4.93 19.90
C ASP A 104 -9.62 -5.63 19.17
N ASN A 105 -10.46 -6.33 19.93
CA ASN A 105 -11.59 -7.10 19.41
C ASN A 105 -12.66 -6.22 18.74
N ASP A 106 -12.84 -4.98 19.19
CA ASP A 106 -13.82 -4.08 18.60
C ASP A 106 -13.31 -3.48 17.30
N ASP A 107 -11.99 -3.26 17.18
CA ASP A 107 -11.37 -2.87 15.91
C ASP A 107 -11.42 -4.00 14.88
N LEU A 108 -11.18 -5.26 15.28
CA LEU A 108 -11.35 -6.41 14.39
C LEU A 108 -12.77 -6.52 13.85
N LYS A 109 -13.81 -6.29 14.67
CA LYS A 109 -15.20 -6.26 14.22
C LYS A 109 -15.48 -5.14 13.22
N LYS A 110 -14.87 -3.96 13.39
CA LYS A 110 -14.99 -2.86 12.41
C LYS A 110 -14.37 -3.28 11.08
N ARG A 111 -13.17 -3.86 11.13
CA ARG A 111 -12.47 -4.37 9.93
C ARG A 111 -13.30 -5.42 9.20
N ASP A 112 -13.94 -6.33 9.91
CA ASP A 112 -14.79 -7.35 9.28
C ASP A 112 -16.02 -6.74 8.60
N LYS A 113 -16.64 -5.72 9.20
CA LYS A 113 -17.71 -4.96 8.53
C LYS A 113 -17.23 -4.24 7.27
N LEU A 114 -15.99 -3.74 7.26
CA LEU A 114 -15.39 -3.15 6.06
C LEU A 114 -15.23 -4.21 4.96
N VAL A 115 -14.75 -5.41 5.30
CA VAL A 115 -14.65 -6.52 4.35
C VAL A 115 -16.01 -6.91 3.80
N ASP A 116 -17.03 -7.01 4.65
CA ASP A 116 -18.41 -7.27 4.20
C ASP A 116 -18.91 -6.20 3.23
N TRP A 117 -18.65 -4.93 3.55
CA TRP A 117 -19.01 -3.80 2.69
C TRP A 117 -18.28 -3.86 1.32
N ILE A 118 -16.99 -4.19 1.30
CA ILE A 118 -16.21 -4.36 0.07
C ILE A 118 -16.79 -5.50 -0.79
N ASN A 119 -17.11 -6.65 -0.18
CA ASN A 119 -17.71 -7.77 -0.90
C ASN A 119 -19.08 -7.38 -1.48
N LEU A 120 -19.93 -6.76 -0.67
CA LEU A 120 -21.25 -6.28 -1.10
C LEU A 120 -21.15 -5.26 -2.23
N LEU A 121 -20.17 -4.35 -2.17
CA LEU A 121 -19.91 -3.38 -3.24
C LEU A 121 -19.67 -4.10 -4.58
N GLY A 122 -18.84 -5.15 -4.59
CA GLY A 122 -18.58 -5.94 -5.79
C GLY A 122 -19.76 -6.81 -6.23
N GLU A 123 -20.45 -7.47 -5.31
CA GLU A 123 -21.59 -8.35 -5.61
C GLU A 123 -22.80 -7.59 -6.16
N THR A 124 -23.00 -6.35 -5.70
CA THR A 124 -24.15 -5.53 -6.08
C THR A 124 -23.85 -4.53 -7.20
N TYR A 125 -22.59 -4.42 -7.63
CA TYR A 125 -22.19 -3.50 -8.69
C TYR A 125 -22.89 -3.84 -10.03
N PRO A 126 -23.68 -2.92 -10.62
CA PRO A 126 -24.45 -3.20 -11.82
C PRO A 126 -23.58 -3.10 -13.08
N CYS A 127 -22.70 -4.08 -13.27
CA CYS A 127 -21.98 -4.31 -14.53
C CYS A 127 -22.90 -5.04 -15.54
N SER A 128 -22.84 -4.66 -16.81
CA SER A 128 -23.79 -5.09 -17.85
C SER A 128 -23.95 -6.61 -17.96
N LYS A 129 -25.22 -7.04 -17.97
CA LYS A 129 -25.68 -8.30 -18.57
C LYS A 129 -25.12 -8.44 -19.99
N ASP A 130 -24.08 -9.23 -20.19
CA ASP A 130 -24.13 -10.37 -21.10
C ASP A 130 -22.80 -11.13 -21.03
N GLN A 131 -22.78 -12.14 -20.19
CA GLN A 131 -22.17 -13.42 -20.54
C GLN A 131 -22.64 -14.36 -19.45
N GLN A 132 -23.65 -15.17 -19.78
CA GLN A 132 -24.08 -16.32 -18.97
C GLN A 132 -22.93 -17.32 -18.69
N ASN A 133 -21.70 -17.02 -19.14
CA ASN A 133 -20.48 -17.81 -19.03
C ASN A 133 -19.24 -17.01 -18.56
N THR A 134 -19.32 -15.74 -18.10
CA THR A 134 -18.17 -15.09 -17.41
C THR A 134 -18.41 -15.13 -15.90
N PRO A 135 -17.77 -16.04 -15.15
CA PRO A 135 -18.15 -16.27 -13.76
C PRO A 135 -17.64 -15.20 -12.80
N ASN A 136 -16.90 -14.20 -13.26
CA ASN A 136 -16.00 -13.50 -12.35
C ASN A 136 -16.02 -11.98 -12.52
N ASN A 137 -16.66 -11.30 -11.57
CA ASN A 137 -16.40 -9.87 -11.34
C ASN A 137 -14.89 -9.72 -11.04
N LEU A 138 -14.19 -9.00 -11.90
CA LEU A 138 -12.76 -8.77 -11.78
C LEU A 138 -12.37 -8.19 -10.42
N PHE A 139 -13.19 -7.27 -9.88
CA PHE A 139 -12.98 -6.71 -8.56
C PHE A 139 -13.06 -7.80 -7.47
N LEU A 140 -14.07 -8.67 -7.51
CA LEU A 140 -14.21 -9.79 -6.56
C LEU A 140 -13.03 -10.77 -6.66
N GLN A 141 -12.51 -11.02 -7.86
CA GLN A 141 -11.28 -11.81 -8.04
C GLN A 141 -10.07 -11.11 -7.42
N SER A 142 -9.91 -9.81 -7.65
CA SER A 142 -8.81 -9.02 -7.11
C SER A 142 -8.79 -9.06 -5.59
N ILE A 143 -9.92 -8.81 -4.92
CA ILE A 143 -9.98 -8.83 -3.45
C ILE A 143 -9.88 -10.24 -2.86
N LYS A 144 -10.21 -11.28 -3.63
CA LYS A 144 -10.00 -12.68 -3.21
C LYS A 144 -8.52 -13.05 -3.24
N ASN A 145 -7.80 -12.63 -4.28
CA ASN A 145 -6.37 -12.92 -4.45
C ASN A 145 -5.50 -12.02 -3.57
N TYR A 146 -5.95 -10.79 -3.32
CA TYR A 146 -5.28 -9.81 -2.47
C TYR A 146 -6.24 -9.31 -1.38
N PRO A 147 -6.54 -10.14 -0.37
CA PRO A 147 -7.46 -9.76 0.71
C PRO A 147 -7.05 -8.46 1.42
N LEU A 148 -8.00 -7.85 2.12
CA LEU A 148 -7.69 -6.70 2.97
C LEU A 148 -6.81 -7.15 4.16
N PRO A 149 -5.70 -6.47 4.49
CA PRO A 149 -4.87 -6.80 5.65
C PRO A 149 -5.64 -6.80 6.98
N ILE A 150 -5.07 -7.45 8.00
CA ILE A 150 -5.66 -7.49 9.36
C ILE A 150 -5.41 -6.18 10.10
N ASN A 151 -4.16 -5.70 10.08
CA ASN A 151 -3.81 -4.38 10.61
C ASN A 151 -4.08 -3.33 9.54
N LEU A 152 -4.90 -2.35 9.88
CA LEU A 152 -5.24 -1.26 8.98
C LEU A 152 -4.73 0.06 9.56
N ASN A 153 -4.21 0.88 8.68
CA ASN A 153 -4.06 2.29 8.92
C ASN A 153 -4.35 3.03 7.62
N LYS A 154 -4.49 4.36 7.71
CA LYS A 154 -4.77 5.21 6.55
C LYS A 154 -3.87 4.92 5.33
N ILE A 155 -2.55 4.77 5.51
CA ILE A 155 -1.62 4.52 4.39
C ILE A 155 -1.86 3.14 3.77
N ILE A 156 -1.97 2.11 4.60
CA ILE A 156 -2.24 0.73 4.14
C ILE A 156 -3.55 0.68 3.36
N ASN A 157 -4.59 1.37 3.84
CA ASN A 157 -5.90 1.38 3.22
C ASN A 157 -5.87 2.04 1.83
N ILE A 158 -5.27 3.22 1.73
CA ILE A 158 -5.12 3.96 0.46
C ILE A 158 -4.32 3.14 -0.55
N GLU A 159 -3.21 2.56 -0.10
CA GLU A 159 -2.31 1.82 -0.95
C GLU A 159 -2.93 0.51 -1.45
N TRP A 160 -3.60 -0.24 -0.57
CA TRP A 160 -4.34 -1.44 -0.95
C TRP A 160 -5.49 -1.10 -1.90
N GLY A 161 -6.27 -0.05 -1.62
CA GLY A 161 -7.35 0.38 -2.50
C GLY A 161 -6.85 0.73 -3.91
N CYS A 162 -5.76 1.50 -3.99
CA CYS A 162 -5.10 1.83 -5.26
C CYS A 162 -4.57 0.59 -5.99
N HIS A 163 -4.01 -0.37 -5.27
CA HIS A 163 -3.55 -1.64 -5.85
C HIS A 163 -4.71 -2.41 -6.50
N ILE A 164 -5.83 -2.58 -5.79
CA ILE A 164 -7.02 -3.26 -6.32
C ILE A 164 -7.56 -2.54 -7.57
N HIS A 165 -7.60 -1.22 -7.57
CA HIS A 165 -8.01 -0.44 -8.75
C HIS A 165 -7.06 -0.67 -9.93
N ASN A 166 -5.76 -0.75 -9.68
CA ASN A 166 -4.77 -1.01 -10.73
C ASN A 166 -4.88 -2.40 -11.36
N LEU A 167 -5.27 -3.43 -10.59
CA LEU A 167 -5.57 -4.76 -11.15
C LEU A 167 -6.75 -4.69 -12.14
N VAL A 168 -7.74 -3.84 -11.85
CA VAL A 168 -8.85 -3.59 -12.76
C VAL A 168 -8.41 -2.81 -13.99
N ASN A 169 -7.58 -1.77 -13.80
CA ASN A 169 -7.02 -0.98 -14.89
C ASN A 169 -6.22 -1.84 -15.88
N GLU A 170 -5.35 -2.72 -15.38
CA GLU A 170 -4.55 -3.62 -16.21
C GLU A 170 -5.43 -4.50 -17.10
N ARG A 171 -6.49 -5.09 -16.56
CA ARG A 171 -7.43 -5.92 -17.32
C ARG A 171 -8.22 -5.13 -18.37
N LEU A 172 -8.51 -3.86 -18.09
CA LEU A 172 -9.16 -2.94 -19.02
C LEU A 172 -8.18 -2.29 -20.01
N GLY A 173 -6.88 -2.64 -19.96
CA GLY A 173 -5.84 -2.05 -20.79
C GLY A 173 -5.56 -0.58 -20.48
N LYS A 174 -5.93 -0.10 -19.29
CA LYS A 174 -5.67 1.26 -18.80
C LYS A 174 -4.27 1.36 -18.20
N ILE A 175 -3.72 2.58 -18.20
CA ILE A 175 -2.41 2.86 -17.60
C ILE A 175 -2.49 2.67 -16.08
N LYS A 176 -1.49 1.98 -15.52
CA LYS A 176 -1.34 1.84 -14.08
C LYS A 176 -1.09 3.19 -13.42
N TYR A 177 -1.87 3.51 -12.41
CA TYR A 177 -1.67 4.70 -11.59
C TYR A 177 -0.55 4.47 -10.56
N ASP A 178 0.32 5.46 -10.37
CA ASP A 178 1.36 5.42 -9.34
C ASP A 178 0.77 5.74 -7.96
N CYS A 179 0.50 4.71 -7.17
CA CYS A 179 -0.08 4.83 -5.82
C CYS A 179 0.78 5.69 -4.86
N SER A 180 2.08 5.86 -5.13
CA SER A 180 2.94 6.68 -4.27
C SER A 180 2.56 8.16 -4.28
N ILE A 181 1.90 8.62 -5.35
CA ILE A 181 1.37 9.99 -5.47
C ILE A 181 0.30 10.24 -4.41
N LEU A 182 -0.59 9.28 -4.14
CA LEU A 182 -1.65 9.43 -3.13
C LEU A 182 -1.06 9.59 -1.73
N ILE A 183 -0.01 8.85 -1.41
CA ILE A 183 0.68 8.92 -0.11
C ILE A 183 1.40 10.27 0.04
N GLN A 184 2.01 10.79 -1.05
CA GLN A 184 2.64 12.11 -1.04
C GLN A 184 1.61 13.22 -0.83
N ASP A 185 0.50 13.17 -1.57
CA ASP A 185 -0.60 14.13 -1.44
C ASP A 185 -1.21 14.13 -0.04
N LEU A 186 -1.33 12.95 0.58
CA LEU A 186 -1.78 12.80 1.97
C LEU A 186 -0.81 13.52 2.93
N LYS A 187 0.49 13.22 2.84
CA LYS A 187 1.50 13.84 3.70
C LYS A 187 1.54 15.36 3.55
N GLN A 188 1.41 15.85 2.31
CA GLN A 188 1.34 17.28 2.05
C GLN A 188 0.08 17.90 2.70
N THR A 189 -1.07 17.22 2.61
CA THR A 189 -2.32 17.67 3.24
C THR A 189 -2.19 17.77 4.75
N GLU A 190 -1.59 16.77 5.39
CA GLU A 190 -1.34 16.78 6.83
C GLU A 190 -0.36 17.90 7.23
N GLN A 191 0.65 18.18 6.41
CA GLN A 191 1.58 19.30 6.64
C GLN A 191 0.88 20.65 6.53
N ASP A 192 0.06 20.84 5.50
CA ASP A 192 -0.70 22.08 5.28
C ASP A 192 -1.69 22.34 6.44
N PHE A 193 -2.37 21.30 6.92
CA PHE A 193 -3.29 21.38 8.05
C PHE A 193 -2.56 21.83 9.34
N ASN A 194 -1.39 21.26 9.61
CA ASN A 194 -0.57 21.62 10.76
C ASN A 194 -0.03 23.07 10.69
N GLN A 195 -0.12 23.73 9.52
CA GLN A 195 0.27 25.12 9.31
C GLN A 195 -0.90 26.12 9.37
N ASN A 196 -2.11 25.70 9.79
CA ASN A 196 -3.31 26.55 9.91
C ASN A 196 -3.70 27.29 8.61
N ILE A 197 -3.41 26.70 7.45
CA ILE A 197 -3.93 27.21 6.18
C ILE A 197 -5.42 26.84 6.13
N GLU A 198 -6.31 27.82 5.92
CA GLU A 198 -7.76 27.60 5.81
C GLU A 198 -8.05 26.54 4.74
N TYR A 199 -8.50 25.36 5.20
CA TYR A 199 -8.53 24.14 4.41
C TYR A 199 -9.96 23.65 4.28
N ASN A 200 -10.49 23.66 3.05
CA ASN A 200 -11.80 23.08 2.78
C ASN A 200 -11.63 21.56 2.68
N ASP A 201 -11.90 20.85 3.77
CA ASP A 201 -11.61 19.43 3.98
C ASP A 201 -12.15 18.55 2.84
N LEU A 202 -13.30 18.92 2.26
CA LEU A 202 -13.94 18.19 1.15
C LEU A 202 -13.29 18.42 -0.23
N ASP A 203 -12.65 19.57 -0.48
CA ASP A 203 -12.14 19.94 -1.81
C ASP A 203 -10.80 19.28 -2.16
N LYS A 204 -10.11 18.71 -1.16
CA LYS A 204 -8.83 18.00 -1.33
C LYS A 204 -8.82 16.55 -0.85
N VAL A 205 -9.89 16.09 -0.18
CA VAL A 205 -10.19 14.65 -0.08
C VAL A 205 -10.19 14.06 -1.49
N THR A 206 -9.91 12.76 -1.58
CA THR A 206 -9.84 11.88 -2.78
C THR A 206 -10.65 12.31 -4.01
N LEU A 207 -11.74 13.07 -3.87
CA LEU A 207 -12.61 13.57 -4.95
C LEU A 207 -11.89 14.13 -6.20
N ASN A 208 -10.89 15.00 -6.05
CA ASN A 208 -10.12 15.56 -7.18
C ASN A 208 -8.93 14.68 -7.60
N ARG A 209 -8.52 13.73 -6.75
CA ARG A 209 -7.41 12.80 -6.99
C ARG A 209 -7.86 11.59 -7.82
N GLU A 210 -9.10 11.17 -7.64
CA GLU A 210 -9.72 10.05 -8.35
C GLU A 210 -9.90 10.30 -9.85
N GLU A 211 -10.14 11.55 -10.26
CA GLU A 211 -10.18 11.91 -11.69
C GLU A 211 -8.83 11.59 -12.39
N LYS A 212 -7.72 11.64 -11.65
CA LYS A 212 -6.38 11.33 -12.17
C LYS A 212 -6.10 9.83 -12.24
N GLN A 213 -6.88 9.00 -11.55
CA GLN A 213 -6.74 7.54 -11.60
C GLN A 213 -7.44 6.91 -12.82
N LEU A 214 -8.03 7.73 -13.70
CA LEU A 214 -8.61 7.34 -15.00
C LEU A 214 -9.70 6.25 -14.90
N GLY A 215 -10.47 6.26 -13.80
CA GLY A 215 -11.73 5.50 -13.69
C GLY A 215 -12.64 5.72 -14.90
#